data_AF-A0A0B1SHM3-F1
#
_entry.id   AF-A0A0B1SHM3-F1
#
_cell.length_a   1.000
_cell.length_b   1.000
_cell.length_c   1.000
_cell.angle_alpha   90.00
_cell.angle_beta   90.00
_cell.angle_gamma   90.00
#
_symmetry.space_group_name_H-M   'P 1'
#
loop_
_entity.id
_entity.type
_entity.pdbx_description
1 polymer ?
#
loop_
_entity_poly.entity_id
_entity_poly.type
_entity_poly.pdbx_seq_one_letter_code
_entity_poly.pdbx_strand_id
1 'polypeptide(L)'
;EEPSFRSYHPVSEALGNVVDDKPKLDVVEEVIASHLEDAKNVKPVETVDLSTLAPKKIDWDLKRDIEKKLQKLERRTQKCIAEMIRQRLAEGKGDLASTVNAGV
;
A
#
# COMPACT_ATOMS: atom_id res chain seq x y z
N GLU A 1 20.49 -17.83 -48.20
CA GLU A 1 19.96 -18.65 -47.10
C GLU A 1 20.47 -20.07 -47.32
N GLU A 2 21.27 -20.59 -46.39
CA GLU A 2 21.81 -21.95 -46.50
C GLU A 2 20.76 -22.97 -46.00
N PRO A 3 20.66 -24.15 -46.63
CA PRO A 3 19.69 -25.17 -46.22
C PRO A 3 20.02 -25.71 -44.82
N SER A 4 19.15 -25.42 -43.85
CA SER A 4 19.25 -25.95 -42.49
C SER A 4 18.61 -27.34 -42.42
N PHE A 5 19.40 -28.34 -42.04
CA PHE A 5 18.94 -29.71 -41.81
C PHE A 5 18.53 -29.88 -40.35
N ARG A 6 17.21 -29.84 -40.08
CA ARG A 6 16.62 -29.96 -38.73
C ARG A 6 16.88 -31.30 -38.01
N SER A 7 17.36 -32.32 -38.71
CA SER A 7 17.51 -33.69 -38.21
C SER A 7 18.92 -34.28 -38.37
N TYR A 8 19.88 -33.51 -38.87
CA TYR A 8 21.25 -33.98 -39.11
C TYR A 8 22.22 -33.40 -38.08
N HIS A 9 23.02 -34.27 -37.46
CA HIS A 9 24.12 -33.87 -36.58
C HIS A 9 25.45 -34.06 -37.30
N PRO A 10 26.18 -32.98 -37.63
CA PRO A 10 27.45 -33.09 -38.33
C PRO A 10 28.49 -33.75 -37.44
N VAL A 11 29.18 -34.75 -38.01
CA VAL A 11 30.17 -35.57 -37.29
C VAL A 11 31.55 -34.90 -37.24
N SER A 12 31.76 -33.83 -38.01
CA SER A 12 33.06 -33.14 -38.14
C SER A 12 32.95 -31.64 -37.88
N GLU A 13 33.96 -31.10 -37.20
CA GLU A 13 34.08 -29.68 -36.81
C GLU A 13 34.08 -28.70 -37.99
N ALA A 14 34.41 -29.16 -39.21
CA ALA A 14 34.45 -28.34 -40.42
C ALA A 14 33.06 -27.96 -40.98
N LEU A 15 31.98 -28.62 -40.53
CA LEU A 15 30.61 -28.43 -41.03
C LEU A 15 29.73 -27.55 -40.12
N GLY A 16 30.33 -26.88 -39.13
CA GLY A 16 29.65 -25.93 -38.24
C GLY A 16 28.87 -26.59 -37.11
N ASN A 17 28.78 -25.90 -35.97
CA ASN A 17 28.03 -26.36 -34.81
C ASN A 17 26.52 -26.13 -34.99
N VAL A 18 25.71 -27.11 -34.61
CA VAL A 18 24.23 -27.01 -34.65
C VAL A 18 23.77 -26.03 -33.56
N VAL A 19 23.16 -24.91 -33.96
CA VAL A 19 22.62 -23.89 -33.06
C VAL A 19 21.10 -24.00 -33.02
N ASP A 20 20.59 -25.13 -32.55
CA ASP A 20 19.20 -25.21 -32.14
C ASP A 20 19.16 -25.56 -30.65
N ASP A 21 18.76 -24.57 -29.84
CA ASP A 21 18.53 -24.76 -28.43
C ASP A 21 17.38 -25.77 -28.25
N LYS A 22 17.67 -26.87 -27.56
CA LYS A 22 16.64 -27.84 -27.20
C LYS A 22 15.52 -27.09 -26.45
N PRO A 23 14.24 -27.23 -26.86
CA PRO A 23 13.16 -26.60 -26.13
C PRO A 23 13.16 -27.15 -24.71
N LYS A 24 13.32 -26.27 -23.73
CA LYS A 24 13.23 -26.64 -22.32
C LYS A 24 11.80 -27.08 -22.05
N LEU A 25 11.62 -28.34 -21.65
CA LEU A 25 10.31 -28.90 -21.28
C LEU A 25 9.92 -28.52 -19.84
N ASP A 26 10.89 -28.00 -19.09
CA ASP A 26 10.82 -27.69 -17.66
C ASP A 26 10.06 -26.39 -17.33
N VAL A 27 9.43 -25.76 -18.33
CA VAL A 27 8.66 -24.50 -18.18
C VAL A 27 7.57 -24.65 -17.12
N VAL A 28 6.93 -25.83 -17.07
CA VAL A 28 5.87 -26.10 -16.08
C VAL A 28 6.45 -26.19 -14.68
N GLU A 29 7.63 -26.80 -14.52
CA GLU A 29 8.31 -26.94 -13.24
C GLU A 29 8.84 -25.59 -12.74
N GLU A 30 9.33 -24.73 -13.63
CA GLU A 30 9.73 -23.35 -13.32
C GLU A 30 8.54 -22.51 -12.83
N VAL A 31 7.38 -22.62 -13.50
CA VAL A 31 6.15 -21.89 -13.10
C VAL A 31 5.63 -22.40 -11.75
N ILE A 32 5.65 -23.71 -11.53
CA ILE A 32 5.25 -24.31 -10.24
C ILE A 32 6.21 -23.85 -9.14
N ALA A 33 7.52 -23.84 -9.39
CA ALA A 33 8.51 -23.37 -8.42
C ALA A 33 8.32 -21.89 -8.08
N SER A 34 8.05 -21.03 -9.08
CA SER A 34 7.75 -19.62 -8.87
C SER A 34 6.52 -19.42 -7.98
N HIS A 35 5.42 -20.12 -8.27
CA HIS A 35 4.19 -20.03 -7.47
C HIS A 35 4.38 -20.55 -6.05
N LEU A 36 5.24 -21.57 -5.86
CA LEU A 36 5.55 -22.10 -4.54
C LEU A 36 6.36 -21.10 -3.70
N GLU A 37 7.29 -20.38 -4.32
CA GLU A 37 8.03 -19.30 -3.65
C GLU A 37 7.15 -18.09 -3.32
N ASP A 38 6.21 -17.74 -4.21
CA ASP A 38 5.22 -16.69 -3.93
C ASP A 38 4.31 -17.07 -2.75
N ALA A 39 3.88 -18.34 -2.68
CA ALA A 39 3.07 -18.85 -1.58
C ALA A 39 3.81 -18.87 -0.23
N LYS A 40 5.14 -19.10 -0.23
CA LYS A 40 5.97 -19.00 0.99
C LYS A 40 6.11 -17.56 1.49
N ASN A 41 6.06 -16.58 0.59
CA ASN A 41 6.15 -15.15 0.93
C ASN A 41 4.83 -14.55 1.43
N VAL A 42 3.71 -15.29 1.33
CA VAL A 42 2.49 -14.93 2.05
C VAL A 42 2.75 -15.19 3.53
N LYS A 43 3.28 -14.16 4.20
CA LYS A 43 3.35 -14.13 5.66
C LYS A 43 1.98 -14.59 6.17
N PRO A 44 1.91 -15.67 6.97
CA PRO A 44 0.65 -16.01 7.62
C PRO A 44 0.19 -14.74 8.33
N VAL A 45 -1.06 -14.33 8.10
CA VAL A 45 -1.66 -13.25 8.85
C VAL A 45 -1.82 -13.79 10.27
N GLU A 46 -0.76 -13.66 11.07
CA GLU A 46 -0.60 -14.34 12.38
C GLU A 46 -1.67 -13.96 13.39
N THR A 47 -2.44 -12.89 13.12
CA THR A 47 -3.60 -12.53 13.91
C THR A 47 -4.67 -11.92 13.01
N VAL A 48 -5.58 -12.74 12.49
CA VAL A 48 -6.86 -12.20 11.99
C VAL A 48 -7.56 -11.59 13.20
N ASP A 49 -7.55 -10.26 13.29
CA ASP A 49 -8.20 -9.54 14.38
C ASP A 49 -9.72 -9.74 14.28
N LEU A 50 -10.25 -10.58 15.16
CA LEU A 50 -11.66 -10.99 15.20
C LEU A 50 -12.60 -9.78 15.36
N SER A 51 -12.09 -8.66 15.87
CA SER A 51 -12.85 -7.40 15.96
C SER A 51 -13.11 -6.74 14.61
N THR A 52 -12.29 -7.03 13.59
CA THR A 52 -12.46 -6.53 12.22
C THR A 52 -13.46 -7.37 11.44
N LEU A 53 -13.57 -8.67 11.78
CA LEU A 53 -14.49 -9.63 11.17
C LEU A 53 -15.91 -9.55 11.76
N ALA A 54 -16.05 -9.00 12.96
CA ALA A 54 -17.34 -8.78 13.59
C ALA A 54 -18.20 -7.77 12.80
N PRO A 55 -19.52 -7.97 12.73
CA PRO A 55 -20.44 -6.99 12.14
C PRO A 55 -20.34 -5.68 12.91
N LYS A 56 -20.04 -4.60 12.17
CA LYS A 56 -19.81 -3.28 12.76
C LYS A 56 -21.15 -2.62 13.09
N LYS A 57 -21.12 -1.62 13.97
CA LYS A 57 -22.30 -0.80 14.27
C LYS A 57 -22.83 -0.15 12.99
N ILE A 58 -24.16 -0.01 12.87
CA ILE A 58 -24.81 0.60 11.70
C ILE A 58 -24.31 2.05 11.44
N ASP A 59 -23.96 2.78 12.49
CA ASP A 59 -23.43 4.15 12.39
C ASP A 59 -21.93 4.22 12.08
N TRP A 60 -21.24 3.09 11.91
CA TRP A 60 -19.80 3.07 11.73
C TRP A 60 -19.38 3.80 10.44
N ASP A 61 -20.13 3.55 9.37
CA ASP A 61 -19.91 4.19 8.07
C ASP A 61 -20.13 5.71 8.17
N LEU A 62 -21.21 6.11 8.84
CA LEU A 62 -21.54 7.51 9.09
C LEU A 62 -20.44 8.22 9.88
N LYS A 63 -19.93 7.60 10.95
CA LYS A 63 -18.84 8.15 11.75
C LYS A 63 -17.56 8.30 10.93
N ARG A 64 -17.18 7.27 10.18
CA ARG A 64 -15.97 7.29 9.35
C ARG A 64 -15.99 8.44 8.33
N ASP A 65 -17.13 8.63 7.68
CA ASP A 65 -17.26 9.62 6.62
C ASP A 65 -17.39 11.06 7.16
N ILE A 66 -18.00 11.22 8.35
CA ILE A 66 -18.10 12.51 9.04
C ILE A 66 -16.77 12.92 9.67
N GLU A 67 -15.98 11.97 10.19
CA GLU A 67 -14.71 12.22 10.89
C GLU A 67 -13.77 13.14 10.09
N LYS A 68 -13.60 12.86 8.79
CA LYS A 68 -12.73 13.67 7.91
C LYS A 68 -13.22 15.12 7.76
N LYS A 69 -14.53 15.36 7.83
CA LYS A 69 -15.12 16.71 7.79
C LYS A 69 -14.96 17.42 9.13
N LEU A 70 -15.21 16.69 10.24
CA LEU A 70 -15.03 17.21 11.59
C LEU A 70 -13.58 17.62 11.85
N GLN A 71 -12.60 16.80 11.49
CA GLN A 71 -11.18 17.14 11.65
C GLN A 71 -10.79 18.43 10.92
N LYS A 72 -11.33 18.66 9.71
CA LYS A 72 -11.10 19.90 8.97
C LYS A 72 -11.73 21.11 9.68
N LEU A 73 -12.94 20.93 10.21
CA LEU A 73 -13.66 21.98 10.93
C LEU A 73 -12.95 22.31 12.24
N GLU A 74 -12.59 21.31 13.03
CA GLU A 74 -11.88 21.46 14.31
C GLU A 74 -10.57 22.25 14.15
N ARG A 75 -9.76 21.93 13.13
CA ARG A 75 -8.54 22.71 12.83
C ARG A 75 -8.83 24.18 12.55
N ARG A 76 -9.92 24.50 11.85
CA ARG A 76 -10.34 25.88 11.58
C ARG A 76 -10.85 26.56 12.84
N THR A 77 -11.62 25.85 13.65
CA THR A 77 -12.13 26.33 14.94
C THR A 77 -10.98 26.67 15.89
N GLN A 78 -10.01 25.77 16.06
CA GLN A 78 -8.82 26.01 16.87
C GLN A 78 -8.00 27.21 16.38
N LYS A 79 -7.85 27.36 15.04
CA LYS A 79 -7.18 28.52 14.46
C LYS A 79 -7.93 29.82 14.78
N CYS A 80 -9.26 29.83 14.62
CA CYS A 80 -10.10 30.98 14.92
C CYS A 80 -10.04 31.34 16.42
N ILE A 81 -10.10 30.34 17.31
CA ILE A 81 -9.92 30.51 18.75
C ILE A 81 -8.55 31.16 19.05
N ALA A 82 -7.48 30.66 18.45
CA ALA A 82 -6.15 31.22 18.64
C ALA A 82 -6.05 32.68 18.13
N GLU A 83 -6.67 32.99 16.99
CA GLU A 83 -6.74 34.36 16.46
C GLU A 83 -7.54 35.29 17.38
N MET A 84 -8.70 34.84 17.88
CA MET A 84 -9.51 35.59 18.84
C MET A 84 -8.76 35.86 20.15
N ILE A 85 -8.01 34.88 20.67
CA ILE A 85 -7.17 35.06 21.86
C ILE A 85 -6.08 36.09 21.61
N ARG A 86 -5.38 36.01 20.45
CA ARG A 86 -4.35 37.01 20.09
C ARG A 86 -4.93 38.42 20.00
N GLN A 87 -6.09 38.58 19.37
CA GLN A 87 -6.76 39.88 19.29
C GLN A 87 -7.13 40.41 20.68
N ARG A 88 -7.72 39.58 21.54
CA ARG A 88 -8.10 39.97 22.92
C ARG A 88 -6.90 40.37 23.77
N LEU A 89 -5.78 39.68 23.61
CA LEU A 89 -4.53 40.02 24.30
C LEU A 89 -3.95 41.35 23.79
N ALA A 90 -3.99 41.59 22.47
CA ALA A 90 -3.56 42.84 21.87
C ALA A 90 -4.44 44.04 22.30
N GLU A 91 -5.73 43.82 22.50
CA GLU A 91 -6.66 44.82 23.05
C GLU A 91 -6.47 45.08 24.56
N GLY A 92 -5.53 44.38 25.22
CA GLY A 92 -5.21 44.58 26.64
C GLY A 92 -6.28 44.09 27.61
N LYS A 93 -7.24 43.26 27.16
CA LYS A 93 -8.45 42.90 27.92
C LYS A 93 -8.36 41.64 28.78
N GLY A 94 -7.18 41.13 29.13
CA GLY A 94 -7.10 40.10 30.18
C GLY A 94 -5.85 39.24 30.23
N ASP A 95 -5.68 38.62 31.40
CA ASP A 95 -4.69 37.58 31.70
C ASP A 95 -4.95 36.31 30.87
N LEU A 96 -3.89 35.74 30.29
CA LEU A 96 -3.95 34.68 29.29
C LEU A 96 -4.76 33.46 29.77
N ALA A 97 -4.58 33.08 31.04
CA ALA A 97 -5.26 31.93 31.65
C ALA A 97 -6.78 32.10 31.71
N SER A 98 -7.27 33.31 31.99
CA SER A 98 -8.71 33.60 32.01
C SER A 98 -9.34 33.58 30.61
N THR A 99 -8.59 34.05 29.61
CA THR A 99 -9.09 34.12 28.22
C THR A 99 -9.20 32.75 27.56
N VAL A 100 -8.32 31.81 27.93
CA VAL A 100 -8.33 30.42 27.43
C VAL A 100 -9.47 29.63 28.08
N ASN A 101 -9.69 29.77 29.40
CA ASN A 101 -10.77 29.06 30.10
C ASN A 101 -12.18 29.54 29.74
N ALA A 102 -12.35 30.76 29.23
CA ALA A 102 -13.66 31.26 28.79
C ALA A 102 -14.13 30.70 27.41
N GLY A 103 -13.25 29.99 26.70
CA GLY A 103 -13.53 29.44 25.35
C GLY A 103 -13.60 27.91 25.28
N VAL A 104 -13.52 27.21 26.42
CA VAL A 104 -13.68 25.75 26.54
C VAL A 104 -15.10 25.43 26.97
#